data_AF-A0A1Q1NIM2-F1
#
_entry.id   AF-A0A1Q1NIM2-F1
#
_cell.length_a   1.000
_cell.length_b   1.000
_cell.length_c   1.000
_cell.angle_alpha   90.00
_cell.angle_beta   90.00
_cell.angle_gamma   90.00
#
_symmetry.space_group_name_H-M   'P 1'
#
loop_
_entity.id
_entity.type
_entity.pdbx_description
1 polymer ?
#
loop_
_entity_poly.entity_id
_entity_poly.type
_entity_poly.pdbx_seq_one_letter_code
_entity_poly.pdbx_strand_id
1 'polypeptide(L)'
;MNDIGGLALAKSGLNNMMSILGGFRGPREVRFKGTIYEHIFIAYSYFGLLVSHYHVICCYLTPIFMPDMSFKDAMFFAVPCITTTFSHLRIYYMAWNRSKFIQLLEMNEEASKDDYYEDELQKEIDGWAKQVRILQPILYFAVSAPIVPWGVTPIVNEVLGNPWGPRKAPIISWYPYNVQETHFWVFTIFIQTMAGCHATLSNVMFDAVFICISTRQLALLIHLKNSFSKIFQVIHVDPKGISWYTNYRAEAVEKEEIENDLTQRLKYGIRKHQTTLRLSKTIVFFLATRFWIICLIYELHMYLFFMEVVQVRKS
;
A
#
# COMPACT_ATOMS: atom_id res chain seq x y z
N MET A 1 19.84 3.01 15.92
CA MET A 1 18.59 3.80 15.77
C MET A 1 17.46 2.81 15.61
N ASN A 2 16.44 2.86 16.47
CA ASN A 2 15.32 1.92 16.44
C ASN A 2 14.41 2.26 15.24
N ASP A 3 14.04 1.27 14.42
CA ASP A 3 13.12 1.42 13.27
C ASP A 3 11.68 1.64 13.77
N ILE A 4 11.40 2.82 14.33
CA ILE A 4 10.10 3.16 14.93
C ILE A 4 8.98 3.02 13.88
N GLY A 5 9.21 3.50 12.65
CA GLY A 5 8.24 3.37 11.56
C GLY A 5 7.96 1.91 11.17
N GLY A 6 8.98 1.06 11.10
CA GLY A 6 8.79 -0.35 10.82
C GLY A 6 8.16 -1.14 11.97
N LEU A 7 8.42 -0.77 13.22
CA LEU A 7 7.74 -1.32 14.39
C LEU A 7 6.25 -0.94 14.39
N ALA A 8 5.93 0.33 14.11
CA ALA A 8 4.57 0.79 13.96
C ALA A 8 3.85 -0.03 12.87
N LEU A 9 4.39 -0.14 11.66
CA LEU A 9 3.75 -0.94 10.61
C LEU A 9 3.54 -2.42 10.98
N ALA A 10 4.47 -3.04 11.70
CA ALA A 10 4.30 -4.41 12.18
C ALA A 10 3.15 -4.54 13.19
N LYS A 11 3.05 -3.59 14.12
CA LYS A 11 1.92 -3.49 15.07
C LYS A 11 0.59 -3.28 14.34
N SER A 12 0.57 -2.48 13.27
CA SER A 12 -0.62 -2.31 12.41
C SER A 12 -1.02 -3.54 11.60
N GLY A 13 -0.25 -4.63 11.67
CA GLY A 13 -0.58 -5.87 10.96
C GLY A 13 0.09 -6.03 9.59
N LEU A 14 1.11 -5.23 9.25
CA LEU A 14 1.86 -5.42 8.00
C LEU A 14 2.54 -6.80 7.95
N ASN A 15 2.23 -7.58 6.92
CA ASN A 15 2.85 -8.88 6.71
C ASN A 15 4.28 -8.71 6.18
N ASN A 16 5.25 -9.09 7.01
CA ASN A 16 6.68 -8.94 6.71
C ASN A 16 7.18 -9.86 5.60
N MET A 17 6.58 -11.05 5.44
CA MET A 17 7.01 -12.04 4.46
C MET A 17 6.84 -11.51 3.03
N MET A 18 5.77 -10.75 2.79
CA MET A 18 5.46 -10.22 1.46
C MET A 18 6.43 -9.11 1.04
N SER A 19 6.95 -8.35 2.01
CA SER A 19 8.05 -7.39 1.80
C SER A 19 9.35 -8.06 1.38
N ILE A 20 9.61 -9.25 1.92
CA ILE A 20 10.79 -10.03 1.55
C ILE A 20 10.60 -10.60 0.14
N LEU A 21 9.44 -11.20 -0.15
CA LEU A 21 9.14 -11.81 -1.45
C LEU A 21 9.02 -10.81 -2.61
N GLY A 22 8.59 -9.57 -2.34
CA GLY A 22 8.45 -8.53 -3.36
C GLY A 22 9.66 -7.61 -3.49
N GLY A 23 10.68 -7.75 -2.65
CA GLY A 23 11.84 -6.85 -2.63
C GLY A 23 11.48 -5.40 -2.26
N PHE A 24 10.34 -5.18 -1.61
CA PHE A 24 9.84 -3.85 -1.32
C PHE A 24 10.38 -3.34 0.02
N ARG A 25 11.05 -2.18 -0.02
CA ARG A 25 11.62 -1.55 1.19
C ARG A 25 10.60 -0.73 1.97
N GLY A 26 9.64 -0.10 1.28
CA GLY A 26 8.62 0.74 1.89
C GLY A 26 9.19 1.92 2.71
N PRO A 27 8.42 2.44 3.67
CA PRO A 27 8.88 3.53 4.54
C PRO A 27 9.73 3.05 5.74
N ARG A 28 10.03 1.75 5.85
CA ARG A 28 10.78 1.19 6.99
C ARG A 28 12.28 1.53 6.88
N GLU A 29 13.02 1.45 7.98
CA GLU A 29 14.48 1.35 7.89
C GLU A 29 14.90 0.10 7.08
N VAL A 30 16.16 0.10 6.63
CA VAL A 30 16.71 -1.00 5.86
C VAL A 30 16.60 -2.30 6.66
N ARG A 31 15.96 -3.31 6.05
CA ARG A 31 15.83 -4.63 6.66
C ARG A 31 17.20 -5.26 6.87
N PHE A 32 17.33 -6.04 7.94
CA PHE A 32 18.56 -6.75 8.29
C PHE A 32 19.76 -5.83 8.53
N LYS A 33 19.50 -4.59 8.97
CA LYS A 33 20.52 -3.56 9.22
C LYS A 33 21.72 -4.11 9.99
N GLY A 34 22.92 -3.85 9.49
CA GLY A 34 24.17 -4.30 10.11
C GLY A 34 24.53 -5.76 9.86
N THR A 35 23.84 -6.45 8.94
CA THR A 35 24.16 -7.83 8.53
C THR A 35 24.43 -7.91 7.03
N ILE A 36 25.01 -9.02 6.57
CA ILE A 36 25.20 -9.26 5.11
C ILE A 36 23.87 -9.31 4.35
N TYR A 37 22.79 -9.74 5.01
CA TYR A 37 21.46 -9.86 4.41
C TYR A 37 20.86 -8.49 4.04
N GLU A 38 21.30 -7.40 4.66
CA GLU A 38 20.91 -6.04 4.26
C GLU A 38 21.37 -5.76 2.82
N HIS A 39 22.62 -6.05 2.50
CA HIS A 39 23.19 -5.81 1.18
C HIS A 39 22.55 -6.69 0.12
N ILE A 40 22.30 -7.97 0.46
CA ILE A 40 21.61 -8.92 -0.42
C ILE A 40 20.18 -8.45 -0.70
N PHE A 41 19.43 -8.04 0.33
CA PHE A 41 18.07 -7.55 0.17
C PHE A 41 18.03 -6.25 -0.63
N ILE A 42 18.99 -5.35 -0.40
CA ILE A 42 19.13 -4.11 -1.18
C ILE A 42 19.35 -4.43 -2.66
N ALA A 43 20.33 -5.29 -2.97
CA ALA A 43 20.64 -5.68 -4.35
C ALA A 43 19.43 -6.33 -5.02
N TYR A 44 18.74 -7.23 -4.31
CA TYR A 44 17.51 -7.88 -4.78
C TYR A 44 16.39 -6.87 -5.10
N SER A 45 16.13 -5.90 -4.21
CA SER A 45 15.14 -4.83 -4.47
C SER A 45 15.45 -4.05 -5.75
N TYR A 46 16.71 -3.65 -5.94
CA TYR A 46 17.11 -2.88 -7.11
C TYR A 46 17.09 -3.71 -8.39
N PHE A 47 17.45 -4.99 -8.30
CA PHE A 47 17.40 -5.91 -9.42
C PHE A 47 15.96 -6.10 -9.93
N GLY A 48 14.99 -6.35 -9.04
CA GLY A 48 13.59 -6.45 -9.42
C GLY A 48 13.06 -5.16 -10.09
N LEU A 49 13.42 -4.00 -9.52
CA LEU A 49 13.07 -2.71 -10.09
C LEU A 49 13.69 -2.50 -11.48
N LEU A 50 14.95 -2.88 -11.67
CA LEU A 50 15.68 -2.75 -12.93
C LEU A 50 15.10 -3.64 -14.04
N VAL A 51 14.80 -4.91 -13.72
CA VAL A 51 14.15 -5.84 -14.66
C VAL A 51 12.77 -5.31 -15.06
N SER A 52 12.02 -4.78 -14.10
CA SER A 52 10.71 -4.17 -14.34
C SER A 52 10.81 -2.90 -15.20
N HIS A 53 11.82 -2.05 -15.00
CA HIS A 53 12.09 -0.88 -15.86
C HIS A 53 12.45 -1.29 -17.29
N TYR A 54 13.35 -2.25 -17.43
CA TYR A 54 13.74 -2.75 -18.73
C TYR A 54 12.53 -3.24 -19.53
N HIS A 55 11.64 -4.00 -18.89
CA HIS A 55 10.40 -4.45 -19.52
C HIS A 55 9.49 -3.27 -19.93
N VAL A 56 9.30 -2.27 -19.07
CA VAL A 56 8.49 -1.08 -19.39
C VAL A 56 9.07 -0.27 -20.55
N ILE A 57 10.38 -0.11 -20.61
CA ILE A 57 11.05 0.56 -21.74
C ILE A 57 10.77 -0.21 -23.03
N CYS A 58 10.96 -1.53 -23.02
CA CYS A 58 10.61 -2.40 -24.15
C CYS A 58 9.16 -2.22 -24.56
N CYS A 59 8.24 -2.13 -23.59
CA CYS A 59 6.84 -1.84 -23.85
C CYS A 59 6.65 -0.49 -24.55
N TYR A 60 7.18 0.61 -24.01
CA TYR A 60 7.04 1.95 -24.60
C TYR A 60 7.68 2.08 -25.98
N LEU A 61 8.71 1.30 -26.29
CA LEU A 61 9.32 1.25 -27.62
C LEU A 61 8.54 0.39 -28.63
N THR A 62 7.60 -0.44 -28.15
CA THR A 62 6.84 -1.36 -29.00
C THR A 62 6.06 -0.66 -30.11
N PRO A 63 5.30 0.43 -29.86
CA PRO A 63 4.60 1.14 -30.94
C PRO A 63 5.52 1.74 -32.02
N ILE A 64 6.79 2.01 -31.68
CA ILE A 64 7.77 2.58 -32.61
C ILE A 64 8.32 1.50 -33.55
N PHE A 65 8.62 0.32 -33.01
CA PHE A 65 9.28 -0.76 -33.76
C PHE A 65 8.34 -1.87 -34.24
N MET A 66 7.09 -1.88 -33.76
CA MET A 66 6.02 -2.78 -34.16
C MET A 66 4.73 -1.97 -34.43
N PRO A 67 4.72 -1.10 -35.45
CA PRO A 67 3.60 -0.19 -35.70
C PRO A 67 2.31 -0.92 -36.16
N ASP A 68 2.44 -2.09 -36.79
CA ASP A 68 1.32 -2.83 -37.39
C ASP A 68 0.62 -3.79 -36.41
N MET A 69 0.39 -3.36 -35.17
CA MET A 69 -0.30 -4.18 -34.17
C MET A 69 -1.81 -4.17 -34.38
N SER A 70 -2.43 -5.36 -34.25
CA SER A 70 -3.89 -5.44 -34.21
C SER A 70 -4.42 -4.74 -32.95
N PHE A 71 -5.63 -4.18 -33.01
CA PHE A 71 -6.27 -3.55 -31.85
C PHE A 71 -6.33 -4.48 -30.62
N LYS A 72 -6.57 -5.78 -30.86
CA LYS A 72 -6.57 -6.79 -29.80
C LYS A 72 -5.18 -6.89 -29.14
N ASP A 73 -4.13 -6.96 -29.94
CA ASP A 73 -2.76 -7.06 -29.44
C ASP A 73 -2.33 -5.78 -28.70
N ALA A 74 -2.73 -4.61 -29.20
CA ALA A 74 -2.53 -3.32 -28.53
C ALA A 74 -3.21 -3.29 -27.14
N MET A 75 -4.40 -3.87 -26.99
CA MET A 75 -5.08 -3.97 -25.69
C MET A 75 -4.41 -4.96 -24.72
N PHE A 76 -3.95 -6.11 -25.22
CA PHE A 76 -3.18 -7.07 -24.40
C PHE A 76 -1.81 -6.52 -23.98
N PHE A 77 -1.26 -5.58 -24.76
CA PHE A 77 -0.04 -4.84 -24.46
C PHE A 77 -0.26 -3.69 -23.45
N ALA A 78 -1.34 -2.90 -23.61
CA ALA A 78 -1.56 -1.68 -22.84
C ALA A 78 -1.79 -1.95 -21.34
N VAL A 79 -2.53 -3.00 -20.99
CA VAL A 79 -2.88 -3.30 -19.58
C VAL A 79 -1.64 -3.61 -18.71
N PRO A 80 -0.71 -4.50 -19.13
CA PRO A 80 0.55 -4.71 -18.42
C PRO A 80 1.44 -3.46 -18.36
N CYS A 81 1.47 -2.65 -19.44
CA CYS A 81 2.22 -1.41 -19.48
C CYS A 81 1.70 -0.42 -18.42
N ILE A 82 0.38 -0.17 -18.39
CA ILE A 82 -0.28 0.68 -17.38
C ILE A 82 0.03 0.17 -15.96
N THR A 83 -0.15 -1.14 -15.73
CA THR A 83 0.02 -1.75 -14.42
C THR A 83 1.44 -1.57 -13.90
N THR A 84 2.43 -1.74 -14.78
CA THR A 84 3.85 -1.65 -14.42
C THR A 84 4.27 -0.19 -14.24
N THR A 85 3.83 0.72 -15.11
CA THR A 85 4.05 2.17 -14.94
C THR A 85 3.44 2.67 -13.63
N PHE A 86 2.22 2.24 -13.30
CA PHE A 86 1.58 2.59 -12.04
C PHE A 86 2.36 2.06 -10.82
N SER A 87 2.90 0.84 -10.92
CA SER A 87 3.77 0.28 -9.88
C SER A 87 5.04 1.11 -9.69
N HIS A 88 5.71 1.52 -10.77
CA HIS A 88 6.92 2.36 -10.67
C HIS A 88 6.62 3.70 -10.03
N LEU A 89 5.54 4.37 -10.47
CA LEU A 89 5.11 5.63 -9.89
C LEU A 89 4.83 5.52 -8.39
N ARG A 90 4.20 4.43 -7.94
CA ARG A 90 3.96 4.16 -6.51
C ARG A 90 5.26 3.96 -5.73
N ILE A 91 6.19 3.18 -6.27
CA ILE A 91 7.51 2.94 -5.65
C ILE A 91 8.26 4.27 -5.53
N TYR A 92 8.33 5.06 -6.60
CA TYR A 92 9.01 6.35 -6.60
C TYR A 92 8.33 7.37 -5.70
N TYR A 93 6.99 7.41 -5.70
CA TYR A 93 6.22 8.27 -4.81
C TYR A 93 6.51 7.96 -3.34
N MET A 94 6.56 6.67 -2.98
CA MET A 94 6.88 6.25 -1.62
C MET A 94 8.33 6.54 -1.26
N ALA A 95 9.27 6.33 -2.18
CA ALA A 95 10.67 6.67 -1.98
C ALA A 95 10.87 8.19 -1.77
N TRP A 96 10.22 9.00 -2.62
CA TRP A 96 10.28 10.46 -2.55
C TRP A 96 9.66 11.02 -1.26
N ASN A 97 8.53 10.48 -0.83
CA ASN A 97 7.83 10.92 0.39
C ASN A 97 8.19 10.07 1.61
N ARG A 98 9.27 9.29 1.57
CA ARG A 98 9.63 8.31 2.62
C ARG A 98 9.72 8.96 4.01
N SER A 99 10.36 10.13 4.11
CA SER A 99 10.47 10.88 5.37
C SER A 99 9.11 11.25 5.96
N LYS A 100 8.17 11.69 5.11
CA LYS A 100 6.80 12.03 5.54
C LYS A 100 6.00 10.81 5.97
N PHE A 101 6.18 9.66 5.31
CA PHE A 101 5.57 8.39 5.76
C PHE A 101 6.12 7.95 7.12
N ILE A 102 7.43 8.06 7.34
CA ILE A 102 8.06 7.77 8.64
C ILE A 102 7.49 8.69 9.72
N GLN A 103 7.47 10.00 9.46
CA GLN A 103 6.89 10.98 10.39
C GLN A 103 5.42 10.67 10.72
N LEU A 104 4.63 10.28 9.72
CA LEU A 104 3.23 9.89 9.94
C LEU A 104 3.10 8.65 10.83
N LEU A 105 4.00 7.67 10.69
CA LEU A 105 4.03 6.48 11.52
C LEU A 105 4.48 6.78 12.95
N GLU A 106 5.46 7.65 13.12
CA GLU A 106 5.91 8.14 14.43
C GLU A 106 4.80 8.90 15.15
N MET A 107 4.12 9.82 14.47
CA MET A 107 2.98 10.55 15.03
C MET A 107 1.81 9.63 15.39
N ASN A 108 1.56 8.56 14.61
CA ASN A 108 0.57 7.54 14.96
C ASN A 108 0.96 6.77 16.22
N GLU A 109 2.23 6.41 16.36
CA GLU A 109 2.71 5.67 17.53
C GLU A 109 2.68 6.53 18.80
N GLU A 110 3.02 7.81 18.68
CA GLU A 110 2.86 8.78 19.76
C GLU A 110 1.38 8.98 20.13
N ALA A 111 0.48 9.06 19.14
CA ALA A 111 -0.96 9.15 19.39
C ALA A 111 -1.52 7.90 20.07
N SER A 112 -0.90 6.74 19.85
CA SER A 112 -1.30 5.45 20.42
C SER A 112 -0.89 5.25 21.88
N LYS A 113 -0.01 6.10 22.44
CA LYS A 113 0.28 6.11 23.88
C LYS A 113 -0.83 6.85 24.60
N ASP A 114 -1.64 6.16 25.39
CA ASP A 114 -2.81 6.74 26.06
C ASP A 114 -2.60 6.77 27.57
N ASP A 115 -2.90 7.90 28.23
CA ASP A 115 -2.64 8.06 29.67
C ASP A 115 -3.76 7.46 30.54
N TYR A 116 -4.94 7.17 29.97
CA TYR A 116 -6.15 6.80 30.74
C TYR A 116 -6.77 5.45 30.32
N TYR A 117 -6.64 5.07 29.05
CA TYR A 117 -7.36 3.96 28.43
C TYR A 117 -6.48 3.18 27.44
N GLU A 118 -5.18 3.03 27.76
CA GLU A 118 -4.20 2.37 26.89
C GLU A 118 -4.60 0.95 26.50
N ASP A 119 -5.09 0.16 27.45
CA ASP A 119 -5.48 -1.23 27.20
C ASP A 119 -6.63 -1.36 26.20
N GLU A 120 -7.62 -0.46 26.26
CA GLU A 120 -8.75 -0.45 25.32
C GLU A 120 -8.30 -0.03 23.92
N LEU A 121 -7.46 1.01 23.83
CA LEU A 121 -6.92 1.46 22.56
C LEU A 121 -6.03 0.39 21.92
N GLN A 122 -5.17 -0.26 22.70
CA GLN A 122 -4.29 -1.30 22.21
C GLN A 122 -5.09 -2.51 21.73
N LYS A 123 -6.18 -2.87 22.44
CA LYS A 123 -7.10 -3.93 22.02
C LYS A 123 -7.79 -3.61 20.69
N GLU A 124 -8.23 -2.37 20.48
CA GLU A 124 -8.79 -1.92 19.20
C GLU A 124 -7.74 -2.00 18.08
N ILE A 125 -6.52 -1.50 18.32
CA ILE A 125 -5.41 -1.58 17.37
C ILE A 125 -5.12 -3.04 16.98
N ASP A 126 -5.03 -3.94 17.96
CA ASP A 126 -4.74 -5.36 17.73
C ASP A 126 -5.88 -6.07 16.98
N GLY A 127 -7.14 -5.70 17.27
CA GLY A 127 -8.31 -6.17 16.56
C GLY A 127 -8.26 -5.84 15.07
N TRP A 128 -7.99 -4.58 14.73
CA TRP A 128 -7.84 -4.15 13.34
C TRP A 128 -6.59 -4.75 12.68
N ALA A 129 -5.46 -4.81 13.39
CA ALA A 129 -4.23 -5.42 12.89
C ALA A 129 -4.43 -6.90 12.51
N LYS A 130 -5.23 -7.65 13.28
CA LYS A 130 -5.59 -9.04 12.95
C LYS A 130 -6.34 -9.13 11.62
N GLN A 131 -7.32 -8.25 11.39
CA GLN A 131 -8.07 -8.20 10.13
C GLN A 131 -7.14 -7.90 8.95
N VAL A 132 -6.24 -6.92 9.12
CA VAL A 132 -5.26 -6.52 8.11
C VAL A 132 -4.29 -7.66 7.76
N ARG A 133 -3.82 -8.42 8.77
CA ARG A 133 -2.95 -9.59 8.56
C ARG A 133 -3.61 -10.68 7.71
N ILE A 134 -4.92 -10.87 7.85
CA ILE A 134 -5.69 -11.87 7.08
C ILE A 134 -5.97 -11.35 5.66
N LEU A 135 -6.35 -10.09 5.52
CA LEU A 135 -6.71 -9.49 4.24
C LEU A 135 -5.51 -9.43 3.27
N GLN A 136 -4.32 -9.13 3.79
CA GLN A 136 -3.13 -8.94 2.98
C GLN A 136 -2.78 -10.15 2.08
N PRO A 137 -2.57 -11.38 2.61
CA PRO A 137 -2.34 -12.57 1.79
C PRO A 137 -3.41 -12.83 0.73
N ILE A 138 -4.68 -12.56 1.05
CA ILE A 138 -5.80 -12.71 0.10
C ILE A 138 -5.63 -11.74 -1.06
N LEU A 139 -5.32 -10.46 -0.79
CA LEU A 139 -5.06 -9.47 -1.81
C LEU A 139 -3.82 -9.82 -2.66
N TYR A 140 -2.74 -10.29 -2.03
CA TYR A 140 -1.55 -10.73 -2.77
C TYR A 140 -1.86 -11.89 -3.71
N PHE A 141 -2.59 -12.90 -3.22
CA PHE A 141 -2.97 -14.04 -4.03
C PHE A 141 -3.91 -13.63 -5.17
N ALA A 142 -4.94 -12.83 -4.89
CA ALA A 142 -5.90 -12.38 -5.90
C ALA A 142 -5.23 -11.60 -7.04
N VAL A 143 -4.22 -10.78 -6.74
CA VAL A 143 -3.55 -9.93 -7.76
C VAL A 143 -2.36 -10.64 -8.42
N SER A 144 -1.64 -11.49 -7.70
CA SER A 144 -0.40 -12.12 -8.20
C SER A 144 -0.62 -13.50 -8.81
N ALA A 145 -1.60 -14.27 -8.32
CA ALA A 145 -1.88 -15.61 -8.82
C ALA A 145 -2.19 -15.64 -10.33
N PRO A 146 -2.93 -14.68 -10.92
CA PRO A 146 -3.20 -14.69 -12.37
C PRO A 146 -1.95 -14.55 -13.25
N ILE A 147 -0.85 -14.00 -12.74
CA ILE A 147 0.39 -13.82 -13.51
C ILE A 147 1.08 -15.15 -13.77
N VAL A 148 1.00 -16.09 -12.82
CA VAL A 148 1.71 -17.38 -12.94
C VAL A 148 1.18 -18.20 -14.12
N PRO A 149 -0.15 -18.42 -14.27
CA PRO A 149 -0.69 -19.03 -15.49
C PRO A 149 -0.31 -18.25 -16.75
N TRP A 150 -0.32 -16.92 -16.70
CA TRP A 150 0.02 -16.08 -17.86
C TRP A 150 1.47 -16.26 -18.32
N GLY A 151 2.43 -16.29 -17.39
CA GLY A 151 3.85 -16.50 -17.68
C GLY A 151 4.16 -17.94 -18.13
N VAL A 152 3.37 -18.92 -17.67
CA VAL A 152 3.54 -20.34 -18.01
C VAL A 152 2.83 -20.73 -19.32
N THR A 153 1.82 -19.98 -19.76
CA THR A 153 1.02 -20.30 -20.96
C THR A 153 1.88 -20.49 -22.23
N PRO A 154 2.90 -19.64 -22.51
CA PRO A 154 3.78 -19.87 -23.67
C PRO A 154 4.60 -21.16 -23.57
N ILE A 155 4.99 -21.56 -22.36
CA ILE A 155 5.72 -22.81 -22.11
C ILE A 155 4.81 -24.01 -22.39
N VAL A 156 3.56 -23.96 -21.92
CA VAL A 156 2.57 -25.02 -22.18
C VAL A 156 2.29 -25.13 -23.68
N ASN A 157 2.19 -24.00 -24.40
CA ASN A 157 2.02 -24.01 -25.85
C ASN A 157 3.15 -24.80 -26.53
N GLU A 158 4.40 -24.50 -26.17
CA GLU A 158 5.58 -25.16 -26.74
C GLU A 158 5.60 -26.67 -26.43
N VAL A 159 5.34 -27.04 -25.17
CA VAL A 159 5.34 -28.46 -24.74
C VAL A 159 4.26 -29.27 -25.45
N LEU A 160 3.11 -28.66 -25.77
CA LEU A 160 2.02 -29.31 -26.49
C LEU A 160 2.21 -29.34 -28.02
N GLY A 161 3.36 -28.90 -28.54
CA GLY A 161 3.62 -28.87 -29.97
C GLY A 161 3.02 -27.66 -30.68
N ASN A 162 2.86 -26.54 -29.98
CA ASN A 162 2.38 -25.24 -30.48
C ASN A 162 0.93 -25.22 -31.02
N PRO A 163 -0.07 -25.78 -30.29
CA PRO A 163 -1.47 -25.80 -30.73
C PRO A 163 -2.10 -24.40 -30.86
N TRP A 164 -1.56 -23.38 -30.18
CA TRP A 164 -2.06 -22.00 -30.22
C TRP A 164 -1.25 -21.10 -31.16
N GLY A 165 -0.44 -21.71 -32.03
CA GLY A 165 0.39 -21.01 -33.01
C GLY A 165 1.86 -20.89 -32.59
N PRO A 166 2.66 -20.14 -33.36
CA PRO A 166 4.10 -20.04 -33.16
C PRO A 166 4.45 -19.41 -31.80
N ARG A 167 5.72 -19.56 -31.41
CA ARG A 167 6.25 -18.99 -30.16
C ARG A 167 5.95 -17.49 -30.06
N LYS A 168 5.28 -17.13 -28.97
CA LYS A 168 4.99 -15.74 -28.61
C LYS A 168 5.41 -15.50 -27.17
N ALA A 169 5.85 -14.28 -26.88
CA ALA A 169 6.06 -13.85 -25.51
C ALA A 169 4.68 -13.65 -24.82
N PRO A 170 4.60 -13.79 -23.48
CA PRO A 170 3.37 -13.57 -22.72
C PRO A 170 2.73 -12.19 -22.97
N ILE A 171 3.58 -11.18 -23.17
CA ILE A 171 3.20 -9.81 -23.51
C ILE A 171 3.90 -9.48 -24.84
N ILE A 172 3.13 -8.99 -25.81
CA ILE A 172 3.66 -8.54 -27.09
C ILE A 172 4.43 -7.25 -26.82
N SER A 173 5.75 -7.31 -26.96
CA SER A 173 6.64 -6.17 -26.74
C SER A 173 7.88 -6.29 -27.62
N TRP A 174 8.43 -5.16 -28.03
CA TRP A 174 9.67 -5.11 -28.78
C TRP A 174 10.88 -5.34 -27.86
N TYR A 175 11.83 -6.16 -28.31
CA TYR A 175 13.11 -6.38 -27.66
C TYR A 175 14.26 -6.18 -28.66
N PRO A 176 15.45 -5.73 -28.23
CA PRO A 176 16.60 -5.49 -29.10
C PRO A 176 17.29 -6.79 -29.56
N TYR A 177 16.60 -7.93 -29.50
CA TYR A 177 17.10 -9.25 -29.85
C TYR A 177 15.95 -10.11 -30.40
N ASN A 178 16.29 -11.21 -31.07
CA ASN A 178 15.30 -12.06 -31.72
C ASN A 178 14.58 -12.98 -30.72
N VAL A 179 13.36 -12.58 -30.31
CA VAL A 179 12.52 -13.33 -29.35
C VAL A 179 12.03 -14.68 -29.91
N GLN A 180 12.20 -14.97 -31.21
CA GLN A 180 11.85 -16.27 -31.79
C GLN A 180 12.90 -17.35 -31.53
N GLU A 181 14.14 -16.97 -31.25
CA GLU A 181 15.20 -17.91 -30.90
C GLU A 181 14.97 -18.49 -29.51
N THR A 182 15.11 -19.81 -29.35
CA THR A 182 14.73 -20.54 -28.12
C THR A 182 15.31 -19.92 -26.85
N HIS A 183 16.59 -19.59 -26.84
CA HIS A 183 17.27 -19.07 -25.65
C HIS A 183 16.81 -17.66 -25.29
N PHE A 184 16.63 -16.78 -26.28
CA PHE A 184 16.08 -15.44 -26.08
C PHE A 184 14.60 -15.47 -25.70
N TRP A 185 13.82 -16.40 -26.26
CA TRP A 185 12.42 -16.59 -25.90
C TRP A 185 12.25 -16.97 -24.43
N VAL A 186 13.01 -17.95 -23.94
CA VAL A 186 13.01 -18.35 -22.51
C VAL A 186 13.42 -17.17 -21.63
N PHE A 187 14.45 -16.43 -22.04
CA PHE A 187 14.92 -15.24 -21.33
C PHE A 187 13.84 -14.15 -21.26
N THR A 188 13.12 -13.89 -22.36
CA THR A 188 12.01 -12.94 -22.40
C THR A 188 10.87 -13.35 -21.48
N ILE A 189 10.47 -14.64 -21.48
CA ILE A 189 9.44 -15.16 -20.57
C ILE A 189 9.85 -14.91 -19.11
N PHE A 190 11.10 -15.19 -18.77
CA PHE A 190 11.62 -14.97 -17.43
C PHE A 190 11.57 -13.49 -17.04
N ILE A 191 12.04 -12.58 -17.91
CA ILE A 191 11.96 -11.13 -17.69
C ILE A 191 10.52 -10.67 -17.47
N GLN A 192 9.59 -11.05 -18.36
CA GLN A 192 8.20 -10.61 -18.30
C GLN A 192 7.49 -11.14 -17.05
N THR A 193 7.74 -12.40 -16.68
CA THR A 193 7.18 -13.00 -15.46
C THR A 193 7.72 -12.30 -14.21
N MET A 194 9.03 -12.06 -14.14
CA MET A 194 9.64 -11.33 -13.02
C MET A 194 9.13 -9.89 -12.93
N ALA A 195 9.05 -9.18 -14.06
CA ALA A 195 8.54 -7.82 -14.10
C ALA A 195 7.06 -7.74 -13.67
N GLY A 196 6.23 -8.67 -14.15
CA GLY A 196 4.81 -8.76 -13.78
C GLY A 196 4.61 -9.07 -12.29
N CYS A 197 5.32 -10.08 -11.77
CA CYS A 197 5.31 -10.40 -10.35
C CYS A 197 5.78 -9.22 -9.49
N HIS A 198 6.88 -8.57 -9.87
CA HIS A 198 7.38 -7.40 -9.14
C HIS A 198 6.38 -6.24 -9.14
N ALA A 199 5.77 -5.94 -10.30
CA ALA A 199 4.81 -4.84 -10.44
C ALA A 199 3.55 -5.05 -9.59
N THR A 200 2.97 -6.24 -9.66
CA THR A 200 1.77 -6.59 -8.90
C THR A 200 2.01 -6.66 -7.40
N LEU A 201 3.09 -7.32 -6.97
CA LEU A 201 3.48 -7.36 -5.56
C LEU A 201 3.72 -5.95 -5.04
N SER A 202 4.49 -5.13 -5.74
CA SER A 202 4.75 -3.74 -5.34
C SER A 202 3.47 -2.90 -5.22
N ASN A 203 2.52 -3.08 -6.14
CA ASN A 203 1.21 -2.43 -6.07
C ASN A 203 0.43 -2.83 -4.80
N VAL A 204 0.28 -4.13 -4.54
CA VAL A 204 -0.43 -4.61 -3.34
C VAL A 204 0.29 -4.20 -2.07
N MET A 205 1.62 -4.21 -2.07
CA MET A 205 2.44 -3.80 -0.94
C MET A 205 2.28 -2.33 -0.59
N PHE A 206 2.23 -1.46 -1.60
CA PHE A 206 1.90 -0.06 -1.41
C PHE A 206 0.52 0.08 -0.76
N ASP A 207 -0.49 -0.61 -1.29
CA ASP A 207 -1.85 -0.59 -0.74
C ASP A 207 -1.91 -1.15 0.69
N ALA A 208 -1.14 -2.18 1.01
CA ALA A 208 -1.04 -2.75 2.35
C ALA A 208 -0.50 -1.75 3.38
N VAL A 209 0.52 -0.95 3.02
CA VAL A 209 1.03 0.13 3.89
C VAL A 209 -0.06 1.16 4.16
N PHE A 210 -0.82 1.56 3.14
CA PHE A 210 -1.94 2.50 3.31
C PHE A 210 -3.04 1.92 4.20
N ILE A 211 -3.45 0.67 3.98
CA ILE A 211 -4.45 -0.02 4.81
C ILE A 211 -3.99 -0.05 6.28
N CYS A 212 -2.72 -0.34 6.55
CA CYS A 212 -2.15 -0.34 7.90
C CYS A 212 -2.23 1.04 8.58
N ILE A 213 -2.00 2.12 7.83
CA ILE A 213 -2.08 3.49 8.35
C ILE A 213 -3.54 3.89 8.58
N SER A 214 -4.43 3.61 7.63
CA SER A 214 -5.85 3.95 7.72
C SER A 214 -6.58 3.19 8.83
N THR A 215 -6.26 1.92 9.04
CA THR A 215 -6.86 1.11 10.11
C THR A 215 -6.41 1.54 11.50
N ARG A 216 -5.15 1.97 11.66
CA ARG A 216 -4.71 2.65 12.89
C ARG A 216 -5.50 3.93 13.14
N GLN A 217 -5.65 4.75 12.11
CA GLN A 217 -6.40 5.99 12.23
C GLN A 217 -7.86 5.73 12.64
N LEU A 218 -8.47 4.68 12.09
CA LEU A 218 -9.80 4.24 12.48
C LEU A 218 -9.86 3.81 13.95
N ALA A 219 -8.87 3.06 14.44
CA ALA A 219 -8.79 2.66 15.84
C ALA A 219 -8.71 3.89 16.77
N LEU A 220 -7.88 4.89 16.43
CA LEU A 220 -7.79 6.15 17.18
C LEU A 220 -9.11 6.93 17.21
N LEU A 221 -9.85 6.95 16.09
CA LEU A 221 -11.16 7.61 16.01
C LEU A 221 -12.24 6.89 16.84
N ILE A 222 -12.27 5.56 16.79
CA ILE A 222 -13.18 4.73 17.60
C ILE A 222 -12.87 4.95 19.08
N HIS A 223 -11.58 4.92 19.44
CA HIS A 223 -11.13 5.17 20.80
C HIS A 223 -11.54 6.55 21.32
N LEU A 224 -11.37 7.59 20.50
CA LEU A 224 -11.78 8.94 20.86
C LEU A 224 -13.29 9.01 21.11
N LYS A 225 -14.10 8.37 20.24
CA LYS A 225 -15.55 8.28 20.41
C LYS A 225 -15.93 7.61 21.74
N ASN A 226 -15.29 6.49 22.05
CA ASN A 226 -15.57 5.73 23.28
C ASN A 226 -15.13 6.52 24.53
N SER A 227 -13.94 7.12 24.49
CA SER A 227 -13.39 7.93 25.57
C SER A 227 -14.23 9.17 25.86
N PHE A 228 -14.78 9.82 24.83
CA PHE A 228 -15.64 11.00 24.99
C PHE A 228 -16.90 10.69 25.81
N SER A 229 -17.49 9.51 25.61
CA SER A 229 -18.68 9.08 26.38
C SER A 229 -18.40 8.95 27.88
N LYS A 230 -17.16 8.69 28.26
CA LYS A 230 -16.74 8.50 29.66
C LYS A 230 -16.52 9.83 30.39
N ILE A 231 -16.13 10.90 29.69
CA ILE A 231 -15.80 12.21 30.29
C ILE A 231 -16.98 12.77 31.10
N PHE A 232 -18.21 12.57 30.65
CA PHE A 232 -19.41 13.14 31.28
C PHE A 232 -20.09 12.21 32.29
N GLN A 233 -19.54 11.02 32.57
CA GLN A 233 -20.17 10.04 33.46
C GLN A 233 -20.06 10.38 34.95
N VAL A 234 -19.31 11.43 35.31
CA VAL A 234 -19.00 11.81 36.70
C VAL A 234 -20.01 12.78 37.34
N ILE A 235 -20.91 13.38 36.55
CA ILE A 235 -21.91 14.34 37.03
C ILE A 235 -23.29 13.67 36.99
N HIS A 236 -23.92 13.55 38.16
CA HIS A 236 -25.28 13.02 38.29
C HIS A 236 -26.21 14.11 38.82
N VAL A 237 -27.41 14.19 38.24
CA VAL A 237 -28.44 15.16 38.65
C VAL A 237 -29.72 14.38 38.96
N ASP A 238 -30.20 14.50 40.20
CA ASP A 238 -31.51 14.01 40.62
C ASP A 238 -32.63 14.70 39.81
N PRO A 239 -33.77 14.04 39.55
CA PRO A 239 -35.04 14.71 39.25
C PRO A 239 -35.37 15.94 40.13
N LYS A 240 -34.88 16.02 41.37
CA LYS A 240 -35.01 17.16 42.30
C LYS A 240 -34.01 18.31 42.03
N GLY A 241 -33.12 18.17 41.05
CA GLY A 241 -32.09 19.17 40.71
C GLY A 241 -30.87 19.15 41.63
N ILE A 242 -30.74 18.15 42.50
CA ILE A 242 -29.57 17.98 43.37
C ILE A 242 -28.48 17.26 42.59
N SER A 243 -27.32 17.90 42.47
CA SER A 243 -26.15 17.29 41.86
C SER A 243 -25.32 16.55 42.90
N TRP A 244 -24.91 15.32 42.58
CA TRP A 244 -23.83 14.66 43.29
C TRP A 244 -22.79 14.20 42.28
N TYR A 245 -21.54 14.08 42.77
CA TYR A 245 -20.41 13.75 41.93
C TYR A 245 -19.83 12.42 42.37
N THR A 246 -19.60 11.54 41.41
CA THR A 246 -18.93 10.27 41.66
C THR A 246 -17.68 10.20 40.81
N ASN A 247 -16.61 9.66 41.38
CA ASN A 247 -15.44 9.31 40.60
C ASN A 247 -15.73 8.07 39.73
N TYR A 248 -14.79 7.68 38.87
CA TYR A 248 -14.92 6.53 37.97
C TYR A 248 -14.97 5.17 38.69
N ARG A 249 -14.74 5.13 40.01
CA ARG A 249 -14.94 3.95 40.87
C ARG A 249 -16.33 3.94 41.51
N ALA A 250 -17.20 4.87 41.10
CA ALA A 250 -18.52 5.10 41.68
C ALA A 250 -18.50 5.54 43.15
N GLU A 251 -17.39 6.13 43.62
CA GLU A 251 -17.27 6.68 44.97
C GLU A 251 -17.68 8.16 44.95
N ALA A 252 -18.45 8.57 45.96
CA ALA A 252 -18.87 9.97 46.10
C ALA A 252 -17.66 10.85 46.47
N VAL A 253 -17.49 11.96 45.75
CA VAL A 253 -16.35 12.86 45.90
C VAL A 253 -16.80 14.32 45.89
N GLU A 254 -15.95 15.20 46.37
CA GLU A 254 -16.21 16.63 46.40
C GLU A 254 -16.18 17.24 44.99
N LYS A 255 -16.92 18.35 44.85
CA LYS A 255 -17.04 19.08 43.60
C LYS A 255 -15.68 19.52 43.03
N GLU A 256 -14.79 20.03 43.88
CA GLU A 256 -13.49 20.59 43.44
C GLU A 256 -12.56 19.50 42.87
N GLU A 257 -12.59 18.30 43.44
CA GLU A 257 -11.85 17.15 42.92
C GLU A 257 -12.34 16.77 41.52
N ILE A 258 -13.66 16.76 41.32
CA ILE A 258 -14.28 16.43 40.03
C ILE A 258 -14.10 17.52 39.00
N GLU A 259 -14.14 18.80 39.38
CA GLU A 259 -13.84 19.90 38.47
C GLU A 259 -12.40 19.82 37.95
N ASN A 260 -11.44 19.48 38.82
CA ASN A 260 -10.05 19.30 38.43
C ASN A 260 -9.85 18.07 37.53
N ASP A 261 -10.41 16.91 37.88
CA ASP A 261 -10.32 15.69 37.07
C ASP A 261 -11.03 15.86 35.70
N LEU A 262 -12.23 16.44 35.69
CA LEU A 262 -12.96 16.77 34.45
C LEU A 262 -12.14 17.71 33.57
N THR A 263 -11.53 18.75 34.15
CA THR A 263 -10.68 19.70 33.42
C THR A 263 -9.48 19.00 32.81
N GLN A 264 -8.80 18.12 33.55
CA GLN A 264 -7.67 17.35 33.03
C GLN A 264 -8.10 16.41 31.89
N ARG A 265 -9.23 15.71 32.04
CA ARG A 265 -9.77 14.80 31.02
C ARG A 265 -10.29 15.51 29.78
N LEU A 266 -10.89 16.68 29.93
CA LEU A 266 -11.28 17.53 28.79
C LEU A 266 -10.05 18.04 28.04
N LYS A 267 -9.02 18.54 28.75
CA LYS A 267 -7.75 18.94 28.14
C LYS A 267 -7.10 17.77 27.39
N TYR A 268 -7.11 16.60 28.00
CA TYR A 268 -6.64 15.35 27.40
C TYR A 268 -7.42 15.00 26.13
N GLY A 269 -8.75 14.96 26.20
CA GLY A 269 -9.63 14.64 25.08
C GLY A 269 -9.48 15.62 23.91
N ILE A 270 -9.38 16.93 24.19
CA ILE A 270 -9.11 17.96 23.18
C ILE A 270 -7.75 17.71 22.51
N ARG A 271 -6.70 17.46 23.29
CA ARG A 271 -5.36 17.17 22.75
C ARG A 271 -5.39 15.93 21.85
N LYS A 272 -6.02 14.84 22.28
CA LYS A 272 -6.15 13.60 21.47
C LYS A 272 -6.98 13.82 20.20
N HIS A 273 -8.07 14.58 20.28
CA HIS A 273 -8.87 14.93 19.11
C HIS A 273 -8.06 15.75 18.10
N GLN A 274 -7.33 16.77 18.55
CA GLN A 274 -6.47 17.60 17.69
C GLN A 274 -5.37 16.77 17.01
N THR A 275 -4.69 15.89 17.75
CA THR A 275 -3.68 14.99 17.18
C THR A 275 -4.29 14.06 16.13
N THR A 276 -5.44 13.46 16.43
CA THR A 276 -6.14 12.57 15.50
C THR A 276 -6.58 13.31 14.24
N LEU A 277 -7.12 14.53 14.36
CA LEU A 277 -7.47 15.37 13.20
C LEU A 277 -6.27 15.75 12.35
N ARG A 278 -5.13 16.08 12.98
CA ARG A 278 -3.88 16.38 12.26
C ARG A 278 -3.42 15.17 11.45
N LEU A 279 -3.45 13.98 12.04
CA LEU A 279 -3.15 12.72 11.35
C LEU A 279 -4.10 12.48 10.17
N SER A 280 -5.42 12.66 10.36
CA SER A 280 -6.41 12.51 9.29
C SER A 280 -6.11 13.44 8.11
N LYS A 281 -5.81 14.73 8.35
CA LYS A 281 -5.48 15.69 7.29
C LYS A 281 -4.26 15.24 6.49
N THR A 282 -3.23 14.74 7.16
CA THR A 282 -2.02 14.22 6.50
C THR A 282 -2.35 13.00 5.64
N ILE A 283 -3.16 12.06 6.13
CA ILE A 283 -3.59 10.88 5.35
C ILE A 283 -4.41 11.28 4.12
N VAL A 284 -5.35 12.22 4.27
CA VAL A 284 -6.17 12.71 3.14
C VAL A 284 -5.29 13.35 2.05
N PHE A 285 -4.26 14.11 2.42
CA PHE A 285 -3.31 14.67 1.46
C PHE A 285 -2.60 13.59 0.64
N PHE A 286 -2.16 12.50 1.28
CA PHE A 286 -1.57 11.34 0.59
C PHE A 286 -2.58 10.66 -0.35
N LEU A 287 -3.84 10.49 0.09
CA LEU A 287 -4.91 9.92 -0.73
C LEU A 287 -5.26 10.78 -1.95
N ALA A 288 -5.35 12.10 -1.79
CA ALA A 288 -5.61 13.03 -2.88
C ALA A 288 -4.50 12.98 -3.93
N THR A 289 -3.24 12.92 -3.49
CA THR A 289 -2.10 12.81 -4.41
C THR A 289 -2.09 11.47 -5.14
N ARG A 290 -2.42 10.37 -4.46
CA ARG A 290 -2.62 9.06 -5.07
C ARG A 290 -3.73 9.09 -6.13
N PHE A 291 -4.88 9.68 -5.80
CA PHE A 291 -6.01 9.78 -6.73
C PHE A 291 -5.63 10.58 -7.96
N TRP A 292 -4.92 11.71 -7.78
CA TRP A 292 -4.43 12.52 -8.89
C TRP A 292 -3.46 11.75 -9.80
N ILE A 293 -2.53 10.97 -9.24
CA ILE A 293 -1.63 10.11 -10.02
C ILE A 293 -2.41 9.09 -10.84
N ILE A 294 -3.45 8.47 -10.25
CA ILE A 294 -4.32 7.53 -10.97
C ILE A 294 -4.99 8.24 -12.14
N CYS A 295 -5.64 9.39 -11.90
CA CYS A 295 -6.30 10.16 -12.95
C CYS A 295 -5.34 10.55 -14.07
N LEU A 296 -4.14 11.03 -13.76
CA LEU A 296 -3.12 11.40 -14.74
C LEU A 296 -2.69 10.21 -15.60
N ILE A 297 -2.55 9.01 -15.01
CA ILE A 297 -2.22 7.80 -15.77
C ILE A 297 -3.36 7.42 -16.71
N TYR A 298 -4.60 7.46 -16.23
CA TYR A 298 -5.77 7.19 -17.06
C TYR A 298 -5.90 8.21 -18.19
N GLU A 299 -5.69 9.50 -17.94
CA GLU A 299 -5.72 10.54 -18.97
C GLU A 299 -4.61 10.37 -20.01
N LEU A 300 -3.36 10.14 -19.57
CA LEU A 300 -2.22 9.93 -20.47
C LEU A 300 -2.44 8.69 -21.36
N HIS A 301 -3.01 7.62 -20.80
CA HIS A 301 -3.30 6.41 -21.56
C HIS A 301 -4.52 6.54 -22.46
N MET A 302 -5.58 7.23 -22.02
CA MET A 302 -6.71 7.58 -22.88
C MET A 302 -6.25 8.44 -24.05
N TYR A 303 -5.30 9.36 -23.83
CA TYR A 303 -4.73 10.19 -24.90
C TYR A 303 -3.88 9.37 -25.87
N LEU A 304 -2.97 8.52 -25.38
CA LEU A 304 -2.17 7.61 -26.22
C LEU A 304 -3.06 6.66 -27.03
N PHE A 305 -4.10 6.11 -26.39
CA PHE A 305 -5.08 5.24 -27.03
C PHE A 305 -5.92 5.99 -28.08
N PHE A 306 -6.34 7.22 -27.79
CA PHE A 306 -7.09 8.03 -28.75
C PHE A 306 -6.25 8.40 -29.97
N MET A 307 -4.97 8.69 -29.78
CA MET A 307 -4.03 8.95 -30.87
C MET A 307 -3.85 7.73 -31.77
N GLU A 308 -3.73 6.51 -31.21
CA GLU A 308 -3.67 5.27 -32.00
C GLU A 308 -4.97 4.98 -32.74
N VAL A 309 -6.13 5.07 -32.09
CA VAL A 309 -7.44 4.81 -32.73
C VAL A 309 -7.73 5.82 -33.85
N VAL A 310 -7.33 7.08 -33.67
CA VAL A 310 -7.49 8.12 -34.69
C VAL A 310 -6.51 7.92 -35.87
N GLN A 311 -5.31 7.39 -35.62
CA GLN A 311 -4.38 7.05 -36.70
C GLN A 311 -4.83 5.81 -37.49
N VAL A 312 -5.32 4.76 -36.82
CA VAL A 312 -5.84 3.54 -37.46
C VAL A 312 -7.09 3.81 -38.32
N ARG A 313 -7.89 4.85 -38.01
CA ARG A 313 -9.02 5.26 -38.85
C ARG A 313 -8.63 6.10 -40.08
N LYS A 314 -7.38 6.55 -40.18
CA LYS A 314 -6.90 7.38 -41.30
C LYS A 314 -6.08 6.61 -42.34
N SER A 315 -5.75 5.35 -42.08
CA SER A 315 -5.17 4.38 -43.02
C SER A 315 -6.23 3.43 -43.54
#